data_AF-A0A316TJM3-F1
#
_entry.id   AF-A0A316TJM3-F1
#
_cell.length_a   1.000
_cell.length_b   1.000
_cell.length_c   1.000
_cell.angle_alpha   90.00
_cell.angle_beta   90.00
_cell.angle_gamma   90.00
#
_symmetry.space_group_name_H-M   'P 1'
#
loop_
_entity.id
_entity.type
_entity.pdbx_description
1 polymer ?
#
loop_
_entity_poly.entity_id
_entity_poly.type
_entity_poly.pdbx_seq_one_letter_code
_entity_poly.pdbx_strand_id
1 'polypeptide(L)'
;MCGIVGYLGPHQAAPLLLEGLGRLEHRGYDSAGVAVLGPSGIRTAKRAGRVRDLGDQLPKRFTGKVGIGHTRWATHGPANDTNAHPHVDSKELVAVVHNGIIDNAAALRDELAEAGVDLVSDTDTEVLAHLVARSEADTLEGKVAEALGRIDGTYGVAVVHVDFPDRIVVARNGSPLIIGVGDKEMHVASDLAALVRYTTTVAHLDDGEMATITPNGFTTYRLGASGIAATDRRPAVVDIDPASYDAGDHESFMRKEILEQPAAAERVLRGRLDERFATGHLGGLNLDARELRAIRRVKILGCGSAYYVGQMGATLVEELARIPADAEAASEFRYRNPIIEPDTLYVAVSQSGETIDTLLAVQEIRRKGGYAIGLVNVVGSAIAREVDGGIYLHAGPEVAVASTKALTNMFLGFAMLALQLGRVRDLSIADGRRLIAALEELPGRIEQVLATEERLEAVAHRLADAESLFFVGRVRGFPVAREGAQKFKEISYRHAEAYQTSELKHGPLALINPAVPTVAIVPADELVERNVGALHEIAARNGPLVVVTHEGVDLGGLPANGVERIVVPRSERELDPILLTIPLQLLAYHAAKRLGHDIDKPRNLAKSVTVE
;
A
#
# COMPACT_ATOMS: atom_id res chain seq x y z
N MET A 1 3.79 -10.29 3.09
CA MET A 1 2.59 -9.84 2.36
C MET A 1 1.70 -11.03 2.04
N CYS A 2 0.73 -11.33 2.89
CA CYS A 2 -0.13 -12.51 2.74
C CYS A 2 -1.52 -12.18 3.32
N GLY A 3 -2.52 -13.02 3.08
CA GLY A 3 -3.85 -12.91 3.65
C GLY A 3 -4.13 -14.02 4.66
N ILE A 4 -4.58 -13.68 5.87
CA ILE A 4 -5.14 -14.63 6.83
C ILE A 4 -6.64 -14.40 6.91
N VAL A 5 -7.41 -15.48 6.93
CA VAL A 5 -8.82 -15.46 7.34
C VAL A 5 -9.09 -16.58 8.33
N GLY A 6 -10.05 -16.36 9.22
CA GLY A 6 -10.57 -17.37 10.13
C GLY A 6 -12.05 -17.18 10.34
N TYR A 7 -12.76 -18.28 10.59
CA TYR A 7 -14.19 -18.28 10.86
C TYR A 7 -14.54 -19.28 11.94
N LEU A 8 -15.42 -18.87 12.83
CA LEU A 8 -15.96 -19.72 13.88
C LEU A 8 -17.39 -19.27 14.22
N GLY A 9 -18.36 -20.13 13.94
CA GLY A 9 -19.78 -19.77 14.08
C GLY A 9 -20.75 -20.89 13.68
N PRO A 10 -22.03 -20.58 13.42
CA PRO A 10 -23.04 -21.59 13.11
C PRO A 10 -22.93 -22.15 11.68
N HIS A 11 -22.30 -21.41 10.75
CA HIS A 11 -22.24 -21.74 9.34
C HIS A 11 -21.06 -22.66 8.98
N GLN A 12 -21.05 -23.19 7.75
CA GLN A 12 -19.88 -23.91 7.25
C GLN A 12 -18.75 -22.91 6.96
N ALA A 13 -17.55 -23.19 7.48
CA ALA A 13 -16.42 -22.29 7.39
C ALA A 13 -15.90 -22.14 5.95
N ALA A 14 -15.82 -23.24 5.19
CA ALA A 14 -15.11 -23.24 3.91
C ALA A 14 -15.58 -22.16 2.90
N PRO A 15 -16.89 -21.97 2.63
CA PRO A 15 -17.34 -20.89 1.73
C PRO A 15 -16.94 -19.49 2.22
N LEU A 16 -17.04 -19.24 3.52
CA LEU A 16 -16.72 -17.94 4.14
C LEU A 16 -15.20 -17.68 4.08
N LEU A 17 -14.39 -18.71 4.30
CA LEU A 17 -12.94 -18.63 4.17
C LEU A 17 -12.56 -18.33 2.70
N LEU A 18 -13.12 -19.05 1.72
CA LEU A 18 -12.84 -18.79 0.30
C LEU A 18 -13.24 -17.38 -0.13
N GLU A 19 -14.41 -16.89 0.31
CA GLU A 19 -14.85 -15.52 0.02
C GLU A 19 -13.87 -14.51 0.63
N GLY A 20 -13.50 -14.69 1.91
CA GLY A 20 -12.53 -13.84 2.58
C GLY A 20 -11.17 -13.85 1.88
N LEU A 21 -10.65 -15.03 1.50
CA LEU A 21 -9.41 -15.17 0.77
C LEU A 21 -9.45 -14.49 -0.61
N GLY A 22 -10.58 -14.61 -1.33
CA GLY A 22 -10.78 -13.92 -2.60
C GLY A 22 -10.64 -12.41 -2.47
N ARG A 23 -11.12 -11.83 -1.36
CA ARG A 23 -10.95 -10.40 -1.03
C ARG A 23 -9.52 -10.04 -0.67
N LEU A 24 -8.74 -10.97 -0.11
CA LEU A 24 -7.32 -10.77 0.25
C LEU A 24 -6.33 -11.15 -0.86
N GLU A 25 -6.80 -11.60 -2.02
CA GLU A 25 -5.93 -12.06 -3.11
C GLU A 25 -5.01 -10.94 -3.65
N HIS A 26 -5.38 -9.66 -3.47
CA HIS A 26 -4.52 -8.50 -3.78
C HIS A 26 -3.28 -8.38 -2.87
N ARG A 27 -3.25 -9.10 -1.73
CA ARG A 27 -2.11 -9.16 -0.81
C ARG A 27 -1.17 -10.32 -1.08
N GLY A 28 -1.61 -11.34 -1.81
CA GLY A 28 -0.84 -12.54 -2.15
C GLY A 28 -1.68 -13.50 -2.98
N TYR A 29 -1.10 -14.09 -4.02
CA TYR A 29 -1.83 -14.88 -5.01
C TYR A 29 -1.01 -16.02 -5.63
N ASP A 30 0.13 -16.36 -5.04
CA ASP A 30 1.00 -17.43 -5.55
C ASP A 30 0.46 -18.82 -5.17
N SER A 31 -0.21 -18.91 -4.03
CA SER A 31 -0.92 -20.10 -3.58
C SER A 31 -1.97 -19.74 -2.52
N ALA A 32 -2.94 -20.63 -2.31
CA ALA A 32 -3.97 -20.48 -1.29
C ALA A 32 -4.28 -21.83 -0.63
N GLY A 33 -4.83 -21.80 0.57
CA GLY A 33 -5.34 -22.99 1.23
C GLY A 33 -6.26 -22.70 2.39
N VAL A 34 -6.99 -23.73 2.81
CA VAL A 34 -7.93 -23.70 3.94
C VAL A 34 -7.80 -24.96 4.79
N ALA A 35 -8.01 -24.81 6.10
CA ALA A 35 -8.21 -25.90 7.04
C ALA A 35 -9.57 -25.72 7.72
N VAL A 36 -10.35 -26.79 7.80
CA VAL A 36 -11.60 -26.82 8.55
C VAL A 36 -11.57 -27.94 9.57
N LEU A 37 -12.08 -27.66 10.76
CA LEU A 37 -12.25 -28.66 11.79
C LEU A 37 -13.59 -29.37 11.59
N GLY A 38 -13.51 -30.61 11.13
CA GLY A 38 -14.64 -31.48 10.86
C GLY A 38 -14.90 -32.49 12.00
N PRO A 39 -15.95 -33.32 11.87
CA PRO A 39 -16.26 -34.35 12.86
C PRO A 39 -15.17 -35.42 13.06
N SER A 40 -14.29 -35.59 12.07
CA SER A 40 -13.22 -36.59 12.04
C SER A 40 -11.83 -35.98 12.24
N GLY A 41 -11.73 -34.73 12.70
CA GLY A 41 -10.47 -34.00 12.82
C GLY A 41 -10.31 -32.89 11.77
N ILE A 42 -9.07 -32.42 11.62
CA ILE A 42 -8.71 -31.36 10.69
C ILE A 42 -8.73 -31.89 9.26
N ARG A 43 -9.23 -31.07 8.33
CA ARG A 43 -9.11 -31.32 6.89
C ARG A 43 -8.52 -30.10 6.22
N THR A 44 -7.48 -30.32 5.40
CA THR A 44 -6.80 -29.27 4.65
C THR A 44 -7.01 -29.41 3.16
N ALA A 45 -7.13 -28.28 2.46
CA ALA A 45 -7.04 -28.21 1.01
C ALA A 45 -6.11 -27.06 0.64
N LYS A 46 -5.17 -27.31 -0.27
CA LYS A 46 -4.10 -26.39 -0.64
C LYS A 46 -3.89 -26.41 -2.15
N ARG A 47 -3.56 -25.26 -2.71
CA ARG A 47 -3.36 -25.13 -4.15
C ARG A 47 -2.40 -23.99 -4.51
N ALA A 48 -1.43 -24.26 -5.37
CA ALA A 48 -0.67 -23.26 -6.07
C ALA A 48 -1.55 -22.54 -7.12
N GLY A 49 -1.45 -21.22 -7.18
CA GLY A 49 -2.30 -20.37 -8.00
C GLY A 49 -3.31 -19.56 -7.20
N ARG A 50 -4.40 -19.19 -7.87
CA ARG A 50 -5.43 -18.27 -7.38
C ARG A 50 -6.41 -18.99 -6.43
N VAL A 51 -7.14 -18.22 -5.63
CA VAL A 51 -8.17 -18.74 -4.70
C VAL A 51 -9.28 -19.50 -5.44
N ARG A 52 -9.62 -19.09 -6.68
CA ARG A 52 -10.58 -19.84 -7.51
C ARG A 52 -10.11 -21.27 -7.80
N ASP A 53 -8.81 -21.45 -8.01
CA ASP A 53 -8.23 -22.74 -8.37
C ASP A 53 -8.31 -23.72 -7.18
N LEU A 54 -8.18 -23.19 -5.95
CA LEU A 54 -8.47 -23.93 -4.72
C LEU A 54 -9.97 -24.27 -4.62
N GLY A 55 -10.84 -23.29 -4.88
CA GLY A 55 -12.30 -23.45 -4.81
C GLY A 55 -12.82 -24.56 -5.72
N ASP A 56 -12.35 -24.61 -6.97
CA ASP A 56 -12.76 -25.60 -7.97
C ASP A 56 -12.36 -27.04 -7.60
N GLN A 57 -11.35 -27.21 -6.74
CA GLN A 57 -10.79 -28.51 -6.35
C GLN A 57 -11.20 -28.95 -4.95
N LEU A 58 -12.00 -28.16 -4.24
CA LEU A 58 -12.45 -28.54 -2.91
C LEU A 58 -13.27 -29.83 -2.95
N PRO A 59 -12.99 -30.80 -2.05
CA PRO A 59 -13.80 -32.00 -1.94
C PRO A 59 -15.27 -31.65 -1.67
N LYS A 60 -16.20 -32.36 -2.32
CA LYS A 60 -17.65 -32.17 -2.12
C LYS A 60 -18.09 -32.26 -0.65
N ARG A 61 -17.33 -32.97 0.19
CA ARG A 61 -17.58 -33.11 1.63
C ARG A 61 -16.45 -32.46 2.45
N PHE A 62 -16.24 -31.17 2.27
CA PHE A 62 -15.29 -30.37 3.06
C PHE A 62 -16.05 -29.53 4.10
N THR A 63 -16.48 -30.19 5.19
CA THR A 63 -17.40 -29.61 6.19
C THR A 63 -16.70 -29.26 7.50
N GLY A 64 -17.20 -28.25 8.20
CA GLY A 64 -16.63 -27.79 9.46
C GLY A 64 -17.14 -26.39 9.76
N LYS A 65 -17.31 -26.09 11.05
CA LYS A 65 -17.83 -24.79 11.52
C LYS A 65 -16.74 -23.86 12.04
N VAL A 66 -15.54 -24.41 12.22
CA VAL A 66 -14.33 -23.71 12.63
C VAL A 66 -13.30 -23.93 11.54
N GLY A 67 -12.62 -22.87 11.13
CA GLY A 67 -11.56 -23.01 10.15
C GLY A 67 -10.73 -21.75 9.99
N ILE A 68 -9.60 -21.94 9.32
CA ILE A 68 -8.62 -20.91 8.98
C ILE A 68 -8.23 -21.06 7.51
N GLY A 69 -7.88 -19.96 6.88
CA GLY A 69 -7.49 -19.90 5.48
C GLY A 69 -6.35 -18.93 5.26
N HIS A 70 -5.62 -19.14 4.17
CA HIS A 70 -4.48 -18.31 3.82
C HIS A 70 -4.33 -18.08 2.32
N THR A 71 -3.92 -16.87 1.94
CA THR A 71 -3.31 -16.58 0.64
C THR A 71 -1.85 -16.20 0.84
N ARG A 72 -0.98 -16.80 0.03
CA ARG A 72 0.48 -16.71 0.21
C ARG A 72 1.14 -15.94 -0.93
N TRP A 73 2.08 -15.08 -0.53
CA TRP A 73 3.17 -14.58 -1.35
C TRP A 73 4.44 -15.34 -0.97
N ALA A 74 5.06 -16.02 -1.92
CA ALA A 74 6.19 -16.89 -1.61
C ALA A 74 7.47 -16.07 -1.30
N THR A 75 7.92 -16.06 -0.04
CA THR A 75 9.22 -15.51 0.38
C THR A 75 10.26 -16.61 0.59
N HIS A 76 9.89 -17.71 1.24
CA HIS A 76 10.72 -18.89 1.46
C HIS A 76 10.17 -20.11 0.72
N GLY A 77 10.97 -20.75 -0.14
CA GLY A 77 10.55 -21.91 -0.91
C GLY A 77 9.58 -21.58 -2.07
N PRO A 78 9.53 -22.43 -3.11
CA PRO A 78 8.72 -22.17 -4.30
C PRO A 78 7.22 -22.21 -4.00
N ALA A 79 6.43 -21.54 -4.84
CA ALA A 79 4.97 -21.60 -4.81
C ALA A 79 4.48 -22.97 -5.31
N ASN A 80 4.16 -23.87 -4.37
CA ASN A 80 3.62 -25.20 -4.63
C ASN A 80 2.60 -25.58 -3.54
N ASP A 81 1.85 -26.67 -3.74
CA ASP A 81 0.81 -27.12 -2.81
C ASP A 81 1.38 -27.48 -1.42
N THR A 82 2.62 -27.98 -1.36
CA THR A 82 3.31 -28.36 -0.11
C THR A 82 3.60 -27.13 0.76
N ASN A 83 4.14 -26.06 0.17
CA ASN A 83 4.53 -24.81 0.82
C ASN A 83 3.37 -23.83 0.99
N ALA A 84 2.21 -24.11 0.42
CA ALA A 84 0.99 -23.38 0.73
C ALA A 84 0.58 -23.62 2.19
N HIS A 85 0.02 -22.60 2.82
CA HIS A 85 -0.61 -22.70 4.13
C HIS A 85 -2.06 -23.20 3.98
N PRO A 86 -2.68 -23.80 5.01
CA PRO A 86 -2.17 -24.04 6.37
C PRO A 86 -1.12 -25.15 6.47
N HIS A 87 -0.21 -25.05 7.43
CA HIS A 87 0.69 -26.13 7.84
C HIS A 87 0.08 -26.95 8.96
N VAL A 88 0.34 -28.26 8.96
CA VAL A 88 -0.12 -29.22 9.97
C VAL A 88 1.06 -29.96 10.57
N ASP A 89 0.90 -30.43 11.80
CA ASP A 89 1.89 -31.33 12.42
C ASP A 89 1.76 -32.77 11.86
N SER A 90 2.73 -33.64 12.17
CA SER A 90 2.77 -35.01 11.65
C SER A 90 1.57 -35.88 12.05
N LYS A 91 0.81 -35.50 13.10
CA LYS A 91 -0.39 -36.21 13.56
C LYS A 91 -1.69 -35.50 13.16
N GLU A 92 -1.60 -34.40 12.41
CA GLU A 92 -2.74 -33.58 11.98
C GLU A 92 -3.64 -33.12 13.15
N LEU A 93 -3.05 -32.88 14.32
CA LEU A 93 -3.72 -32.36 15.52
C LEU A 93 -3.88 -30.84 15.46
N VAL A 94 -2.94 -30.15 14.80
CA VAL A 94 -2.84 -28.69 14.72
C VAL A 94 -2.85 -28.25 13.26
N ALA A 95 -3.50 -27.13 12.96
CA ALA A 95 -3.27 -26.39 11.73
C ALA A 95 -2.96 -24.93 12.03
N VAL A 96 -1.97 -24.38 11.32
CA VAL A 96 -1.46 -23.01 11.48
C VAL A 96 -1.44 -22.29 10.14
N VAL A 97 -1.87 -21.02 10.14
CA VAL A 97 -1.58 -20.05 9.07
C VAL A 97 -0.76 -18.90 9.64
N HIS A 98 0.17 -18.37 8.85
CA HIS A 98 1.15 -17.38 9.29
C HIS A 98 1.39 -16.30 8.23
N ASN A 99 1.49 -15.06 8.67
CA ASN A 99 2.00 -13.92 7.91
C ASN A 99 3.21 -13.35 8.64
N GLY A 100 4.37 -13.30 8.00
CA GLY A 100 5.60 -12.79 8.61
C GLY A 100 6.80 -13.63 8.23
N ILE A 101 7.86 -13.52 9.03
CA ILE A 101 9.10 -14.29 8.89
C ILE A 101 9.54 -14.75 10.28
N ILE A 102 9.81 -16.04 10.42
CA ILE A 102 10.42 -16.63 11.61
C ILE A 102 11.93 -16.70 11.40
N ASP A 103 12.66 -15.77 12.01
CA ASP A 103 14.09 -15.54 11.78
C ASP A 103 14.95 -16.73 12.26
N ASN A 104 14.52 -17.38 13.34
CA ASN A 104 15.23 -18.52 13.92
C ASN A 104 14.69 -19.89 13.44
N ALA A 105 13.95 -19.93 12.34
CA ALA A 105 13.30 -21.15 11.84
C ALA A 105 14.29 -22.28 11.56
N ALA A 106 15.47 -22.00 10.98
CA ALA A 106 16.47 -23.02 10.66
C ALA A 106 16.89 -23.81 11.91
N ALA A 107 17.20 -23.12 13.00
CA ALA A 107 17.59 -23.75 14.27
C ALA A 107 16.45 -24.58 14.87
N LEU A 108 15.21 -24.08 14.79
CA LEU A 108 14.03 -24.82 15.27
C LEU A 108 13.74 -26.07 14.42
N ARG A 109 13.99 -26.01 13.11
CA ARG A 109 13.86 -27.17 12.21
C ARG A 109 14.87 -28.25 12.56
N ASP A 110 16.12 -27.88 12.82
CA ASP A 110 17.18 -28.83 13.22
C ASP A 110 16.80 -29.53 14.54
N GLU A 111 16.34 -28.79 15.55
CA GLU A 111 15.90 -29.37 16.83
C GLU A 111 14.71 -30.32 16.66
N LEU A 112 13.72 -29.95 15.84
CA LEU A 112 12.56 -30.79 15.57
C LEU A 112 12.98 -32.09 14.84
N ALA A 113 13.89 -31.99 13.88
CA ALA A 113 14.43 -33.15 13.17
C ALA A 113 15.21 -34.08 14.11
N GLU A 114 16.05 -33.54 15.01
CA GLU A 114 16.73 -34.31 16.06
C GLU A 114 15.75 -35.00 17.01
N ALA A 115 14.59 -34.39 17.26
CA ALA A 115 13.49 -34.96 18.03
C ALA A 115 12.60 -35.93 17.24
N GLY A 116 12.99 -36.31 16.01
CA GLY A 116 12.33 -37.30 15.16
C GLY A 116 11.10 -36.78 14.41
N VAL A 117 10.99 -35.48 14.21
CA VAL A 117 9.90 -34.86 13.42
C VAL A 117 10.32 -34.75 11.97
N ASP A 118 9.56 -35.38 11.07
CA ASP A 118 9.75 -35.23 9.63
C ASP A 118 9.06 -33.95 9.15
N LEU A 119 9.85 -32.92 8.86
CA LEU A 119 9.36 -31.70 8.22
C LEU A 119 9.28 -31.87 6.70
N VAL A 120 8.14 -31.50 6.11
CA VAL A 120 7.81 -31.81 4.70
C VAL A 120 7.82 -30.60 3.76
N SER A 121 7.82 -29.38 4.29
CA SER A 121 7.81 -28.14 3.51
C SER A 121 9.12 -27.37 3.64
N ASP A 122 9.39 -26.46 2.72
CA ASP A 122 10.56 -25.56 2.77
C ASP A 122 10.30 -24.30 3.60
N THR A 123 9.12 -24.20 4.22
CA THR A 123 8.65 -22.97 4.84
C THR A 123 9.14 -22.83 6.28
N ASP A 124 9.37 -21.59 6.70
CA ASP A 124 9.60 -21.24 8.08
C ASP A 124 8.40 -21.60 8.97
N THR A 125 7.19 -21.48 8.44
CA THR A 125 5.91 -21.61 9.16
C THR A 125 5.65 -23.01 9.72
N GLU A 126 6.13 -24.07 9.06
CA GLU A 126 5.86 -25.45 9.49
C GLU A 126 6.32 -25.73 10.93
N VAL A 127 7.38 -25.07 11.40
CA VAL A 127 7.88 -25.24 12.77
C VAL A 127 6.81 -24.90 13.81
N LEU A 128 5.94 -23.92 13.54
CA LEU A 128 4.89 -23.52 14.47
C LEU A 128 3.88 -24.64 14.69
N ALA A 129 3.48 -25.36 13.64
CA ALA A 129 2.51 -26.45 13.76
C ALA A 129 3.06 -27.56 14.68
N HIS A 130 4.32 -27.95 14.48
CA HIS A 130 4.98 -28.95 15.31
C HIS A 130 5.25 -28.48 16.73
N LEU A 131 5.67 -27.23 16.94
CA LEU A 131 5.91 -26.67 18.27
C LEU A 131 4.62 -26.63 19.10
N VAL A 132 3.49 -26.19 18.52
CA VAL A 132 2.18 -26.18 19.21
C VAL A 132 1.74 -27.60 19.53
N ALA A 133 1.87 -28.55 18.58
CA ALA A 133 1.46 -29.93 18.78
C ALA A 133 2.27 -30.65 19.89
N ARG A 134 3.52 -30.23 20.13
CA ARG A 134 4.42 -30.80 21.13
C ARG A 134 4.31 -30.13 22.51
N SER A 135 3.63 -29.00 22.63
CA SER A 135 3.45 -28.32 23.92
C SER A 135 2.64 -29.19 24.90
N GLU A 136 3.07 -29.18 26.16
CA GLU A 136 2.41 -29.89 27.26
C GLU A 136 1.34 -29.04 27.96
N ALA A 137 1.16 -27.78 27.57
CA ALA A 137 0.16 -26.90 28.17
C ALA A 137 -1.28 -27.44 28.03
N ASP A 138 -2.11 -27.21 29.06
CA ASP A 138 -3.48 -27.73 29.14
C ASP A 138 -4.48 -27.01 28.23
N THR A 139 -4.18 -25.79 27.79
CA THR A 139 -5.07 -24.97 26.96
C THR A 139 -4.44 -24.62 25.63
N LEU A 140 -5.24 -24.41 24.59
CA LEU A 140 -4.73 -24.01 23.28
C LEU A 140 -3.93 -22.70 23.35
N GLU A 141 -4.41 -21.71 24.11
CA GLU A 141 -3.67 -20.46 24.30
C GLU A 141 -2.34 -20.66 25.03
N GLY A 142 -2.25 -21.60 25.98
CA GLY A 142 -0.98 -21.98 26.59
C GLY A 142 -0.04 -22.64 25.58
N LYS A 143 -0.56 -23.56 24.76
CA LYS A 143 0.24 -24.25 23.71
C LYS A 143 0.81 -23.29 22.69
N VAL A 144 0.00 -22.33 22.25
CA VAL A 144 0.44 -21.28 21.32
C VAL A 144 1.44 -20.34 21.99
N ALA A 145 1.22 -19.96 23.25
CA ALA A 145 2.15 -19.09 23.97
C ALA A 145 3.53 -19.73 24.17
N GLU A 146 3.60 -21.02 24.50
CA GLU A 146 4.87 -21.75 24.61
C GLU A 146 5.60 -21.82 23.27
N ALA A 147 4.88 -22.08 22.18
CA ALA A 147 5.47 -22.10 20.83
C ALA A 147 6.02 -20.71 20.45
N LEU A 148 5.25 -19.64 20.68
CA LEU A 148 5.66 -18.27 20.36
C LEU A 148 6.80 -17.75 21.23
N GLY A 149 6.94 -18.23 22.47
CA GLY A 149 8.07 -17.91 23.35
C GLY A 149 9.43 -18.39 22.83
N ARG A 150 9.43 -19.25 21.80
CA ARG A 150 10.63 -19.80 21.16
C ARG A 150 10.94 -19.15 19.80
N ILE A 151 10.09 -18.24 19.34
CA ILE A 151 10.12 -17.69 17.99
C ILE A 151 10.72 -16.29 18.00
N ASP A 152 11.73 -16.08 17.16
CA ASP A 152 12.25 -14.76 16.84
C ASP A 152 11.70 -14.31 15.48
N GLY A 153 11.29 -13.05 15.39
CA GLY A 153 10.84 -12.44 14.14
C GLY A 153 9.43 -11.85 14.21
N THR A 154 8.82 -11.69 13.05
CA THR A 154 7.49 -11.06 12.89
C THR A 154 6.47 -12.11 12.51
N TYR A 155 5.27 -12.00 13.07
CA TYR A 155 4.20 -12.94 12.82
C TYR A 155 2.81 -12.33 13.01
N GLY A 156 1.87 -12.81 12.22
CA GLY A 156 0.44 -12.83 12.50
C GLY A 156 0.02 -14.27 12.29
N VAL A 157 -0.53 -14.92 13.31
CA VAL A 157 -0.84 -16.35 13.28
C VAL A 157 -2.29 -16.62 13.65
N ALA A 158 -2.87 -17.65 13.04
CA ALA A 158 -4.12 -18.24 13.48
C ALA A 158 -3.96 -19.77 13.57
N VAL A 159 -4.46 -20.34 14.66
CA VAL A 159 -4.23 -21.73 15.06
C VAL A 159 -5.55 -22.40 15.42
N VAL A 160 -5.75 -23.61 14.91
CA VAL A 160 -6.82 -24.52 15.31
C VAL A 160 -6.24 -25.85 15.77
N HIS A 161 -6.92 -26.52 16.69
CA HIS A 161 -6.47 -27.77 17.29
C HIS A 161 -7.65 -28.73 17.51
N VAL A 162 -7.46 -30.02 17.25
CA VAL A 162 -8.54 -31.03 17.34
C VAL A 162 -9.14 -31.18 18.73
N ASP A 163 -8.32 -31.13 19.78
CA ASP A 163 -8.76 -31.20 21.19
C ASP A 163 -9.48 -29.94 21.69
N PHE A 164 -9.41 -28.82 20.96
CA PHE A 164 -10.05 -27.55 21.32
C PHE A 164 -10.98 -27.06 20.21
N PRO A 165 -12.06 -27.81 19.88
CA PRO A 165 -12.83 -27.59 18.68
C PRO A 165 -13.76 -26.37 18.71
N ASP A 166 -13.82 -25.69 19.85
CA ASP A 166 -14.69 -24.55 20.13
C ASP A 166 -14.00 -23.20 19.96
N ARG A 167 -12.73 -23.17 19.57
CA ARG A 167 -11.93 -21.94 19.55
C ARG A 167 -10.90 -21.86 18.42
N ILE A 168 -10.50 -20.62 18.13
CA ILE A 168 -9.31 -20.28 17.35
C ILE A 168 -8.40 -19.46 18.28
N VAL A 169 -7.11 -19.73 18.28
CA VAL A 169 -6.12 -18.86 18.92
C VAL A 169 -5.37 -18.09 17.86
N VAL A 170 -5.25 -16.78 18.05
CA VAL A 170 -4.54 -15.88 17.14
C VAL A 170 -3.50 -15.07 17.88
N ALA A 171 -2.39 -14.73 17.25
CA ALA A 171 -1.38 -13.85 17.85
C ALA A 171 -0.74 -12.93 16.82
N ARG A 172 -0.22 -11.80 17.31
CA ARG A 172 0.38 -10.74 16.50
C ARG A 172 1.70 -10.26 17.11
N ASN A 173 2.70 -10.13 16.26
CA ASN A 173 3.93 -9.39 16.47
C ASN A 173 4.42 -8.84 15.12
N GLY A 174 4.08 -7.59 14.79
CA GLY A 174 4.45 -6.94 13.54
C GLY A 174 3.42 -7.10 12.41
N SER A 175 2.89 -8.31 12.16
CA SER A 175 1.90 -8.52 11.08
C SER A 175 0.46 -8.20 11.53
N PRO A 176 -0.32 -7.39 10.79
CA PRO A 176 -1.68 -7.03 11.20
C PRO A 176 -2.63 -8.23 11.36
N LEU A 177 -3.44 -8.19 12.41
CA LEU A 177 -4.49 -9.18 12.67
C LEU A 177 -5.67 -8.53 13.40
N ILE A 178 -6.88 -8.80 12.90
CA ILE A 178 -8.13 -8.14 13.26
C ILE A 178 -9.16 -9.22 13.60
N ILE A 179 -9.88 -9.01 14.69
CA ILE A 179 -11.00 -9.87 15.12
C ILE A 179 -12.30 -9.16 14.72
N GLY A 180 -13.10 -9.78 13.86
CA GLY A 180 -14.46 -9.32 13.53
C GLY A 180 -15.50 -9.97 14.42
N VAL A 181 -16.40 -9.16 14.99
CA VAL A 181 -17.47 -9.59 15.89
C VAL A 181 -18.82 -9.56 15.15
N GLY A 182 -19.41 -10.73 14.90
CA GLY A 182 -20.74 -10.88 14.28
C GLY A 182 -21.81 -11.30 15.29
N ASP A 183 -23.00 -11.68 14.79
CA ASP A 183 -24.07 -12.26 15.63
C ASP A 183 -23.85 -13.76 15.81
N LYS A 184 -23.38 -14.17 17.00
CA LYS A 184 -23.03 -15.57 17.34
C LYS A 184 -21.99 -16.20 16.41
N GLU A 185 -21.18 -15.36 15.77
CA GLU A 185 -20.08 -15.77 14.93
C GLU A 185 -18.91 -14.80 15.06
N MET A 186 -17.71 -15.33 14.86
CA MET A 186 -16.47 -14.58 14.93
C MET A 186 -15.68 -14.80 13.66
N HIS A 187 -15.02 -13.73 13.24
CA HIS A 187 -14.15 -13.71 12.08
C HIS A 187 -12.75 -13.28 12.51
N VAL A 188 -11.74 -13.77 11.80
CA VAL A 188 -10.36 -13.30 11.91
C VAL A 188 -9.93 -12.89 10.53
N ALA A 189 -9.23 -11.77 10.41
CA ALA A 189 -8.56 -11.43 9.16
C ALA A 189 -7.29 -10.61 9.37
N SER A 190 -6.35 -10.69 8.44
CA SER A 190 -5.20 -9.79 8.40
C SER A 190 -5.52 -8.42 7.77
N ASP A 191 -6.70 -8.27 7.16
CA ASP A 191 -7.18 -7.01 6.57
C ASP A 191 -8.71 -6.93 6.70
N LEU A 192 -9.20 -5.72 6.95
CA LEU A 192 -10.62 -5.44 7.11
C LEU A 192 -11.43 -5.78 5.85
N ALA A 193 -10.82 -5.76 4.66
CA ALA A 193 -11.46 -6.15 3.40
C ALA A 193 -12.17 -7.51 3.46
N ALA A 194 -11.63 -8.47 4.22
CA ALA A 194 -12.24 -9.80 4.40
C ALA A 194 -13.39 -9.82 5.42
N LEU A 195 -13.55 -8.77 6.23
CA LEU A 195 -14.52 -8.69 7.32
C LEU A 195 -15.73 -7.84 6.99
N VAL A 196 -15.57 -6.78 6.19
CA VAL A 196 -16.60 -5.73 5.99
C VAL A 196 -17.97 -6.23 5.54
N ARG A 197 -18.06 -7.41 4.91
CA ARG A 197 -19.35 -8.01 4.52
C ARG A 197 -20.10 -8.68 5.65
N TYR A 198 -19.39 -9.10 6.69
CA TYR A 198 -19.94 -9.83 7.82
C TYR A 198 -20.13 -8.91 9.02
N THR A 199 -19.19 -7.99 9.24
CA THR A 199 -19.26 -7.05 10.36
C THR A 199 -18.34 -5.85 10.16
N THR A 200 -18.75 -4.70 10.71
CA THR A 200 -17.92 -3.49 10.88
C THR A 200 -17.46 -3.30 12.33
N THR A 201 -17.84 -4.21 13.23
CA THR A 201 -17.43 -4.19 14.64
C THR A 201 -16.18 -5.06 14.79
N VAL A 202 -15.03 -4.43 15.05
CA VAL A 202 -13.74 -5.13 15.07
C VAL A 202 -12.88 -4.78 16.28
N ALA A 203 -11.99 -5.70 16.66
CA ALA A 203 -10.92 -5.45 17.62
C ALA A 203 -9.56 -5.66 16.94
N HIS A 204 -8.67 -4.67 17.07
CA HIS A 204 -7.29 -4.75 16.59
C HIS A 204 -6.39 -5.28 17.71
N LEU A 205 -5.58 -6.28 17.40
CA LEU A 205 -4.51 -6.73 18.30
C LEU A 205 -3.32 -5.78 18.20
N ASP A 206 -2.65 -5.53 19.32
CA ASP A 206 -1.34 -4.88 19.34
C ASP A 206 -0.20 -5.89 19.19
N ASP A 207 1.02 -5.41 18.96
CA ASP A 207 2.20 -6.28 18.92
C ASP A 207 2.47 -6.89 20.30
N GLY A 208 2.81 -8.18 20.30
CA GLY A 208 2.96 -9.00 21.49
C GLY A 208 1.64 -9.47 22.12
N GLU A 209 0.51 -9.26 21.45
CA GLU A 209 -0.79 -9.77 21.90
C GLU A 209 -1.24 -11.06 21.22
N MET A 210 -2.02 -11.82 21.96
CA MET A 210 -2.70 -13.05 21.54
C MET A 210 -4.18 -12.95 21.93
N ALA A 211 -5.05 -13.68 21.24
CA ALA A 211 -6.45 -13.81 21.61
C ALA A 211 -6.95 -15.25 21.46
N THR A 212 -7.77 -15.68 22.42
CA THR A 212 -8.64 -16.86 22.29
C THR A 212 -10.00 -16.40 21.82
N ILE A 213 -10.50 -16.97 20.73
CA ILE A 213 -11.75 -16.58 20.08
C ILE A 213 -12.71 -17.76 20.11
N THR A 214 -13.94 -17.53 20.59
CA THR A 214 -15.05 -18.49 20.70
C THR A 214 -16.30 -17.92 20.03
N PRO A 215 -17.39 -18.69 19.80
CA PRO A 215 -18.55 -18.15 19.07
C PRO A 215 -19.27 -17.03 19.82
N ASN A 216 -18.99 -16.91 21.12
CA ASN A 216 -19.62 -15.95 22.02
C ASN A 216 -18.75 -14.71 22.30
N GLY A 217 -17.53 -14.65 21.77
CA GLY A 217 -16.61 -13.53 21.99
C GLY A 217 -15.15 -13.97 22.08
N PHE A 218 -14.29 -13.05 22.52
CA PHE A 218 -12.85 -13.26 22.58
C PHE A 218 -12.27 -12.78 23.92
N THR A 219 -11.10 -13.31 24.28
CA THR A 219 -10.28 -12.83 25.40
C THR A 219 -8.88 -12.58 24.88
N THR A 220 -8.33 -11.40 25.15
CA THR A 220 -6.98 -11.02 24.73
C THR A 220 -5.97 -11.18 25.86
N TYR A 221 -4.73 -11.47 25.49
CA TYR A 221 -3.61 -11.68 26.38
C TYR A 221 -2.37 -10.96 25.83
N ARG A 222 -1.49 -10.52 26.72
CA ARG A 222 -0.13 -10.13 26.38
C ARG A 222 0.82 -11.26 26.74
N LEU A 223 1.72 -11.58 25.81
CA LEU A 223 2.82 -12.52 26.03
C LEU A 223 3.89 -11.84 26.89
N GLY A 224 4.18 -12.41 28.06
CA GLY A 224 5.23 -11.95 28.95
C GLY A 224 6.19 -13.08 29.33
N ALA A 225 7.33 -12.72 29.92
CA ALA A 225 8.35 -13.68 30.35
C ALA A 225 7.86 -14.70 31.40
N SER A 226 6.77 -14.40 32.10
CA SER A 226 6.17 -15.25 33.15
C SER A 226 4.83 -15.88 32.75
N GLY A 227 4.50 -15.90 31.45
CA GLY A 227 3.25 -16.48 30.92
C GLY A 227 2.32 -15.43 30.28
N ILE A 228 1.03 -15.78 30.16
CA ILE A 228 0.02 -14.95 29.52
C ILE A 228 -0.76 -14.12 30.54
N ALA A 229 -0.92 -12.82 30.27
CA ALA A 229 -1.70 -11.91 31.11
C ALA A 229 -2.86 -11.32 30.33
N ALA A 230 -4.09 -11.44 30.84
CA ALA A 230 -5.29 -10.92 30.16
C ALA A 230 -5.23 -9.39 29.98
N THR A 231 -5.78 -8.89 28.87
CA THR A 231 -5.89 -7.46 28.55
C THR A 231 -7.35 -7.04 28.35
N ASP A 232 -7.68 -5.75 28.52
CA ASP A 232 -9.05 -5.21 28.37
C ASP A 232 -9.30 -4.69 26.94
N ARG A 233 -9.08 -5.53 25.92
CA ARG A 233 -9.34 -5.14 24.53
C ARG A 233 -10.85 -5.16 24.25
N ARG A 234 -11.38 -4.05 23.76
CA ARG A 234 -12.79 -3.92 23.38
C ARG A 234 -12.95 -3.76 21.88
N PRO A 235 -13.99 -4.35 21.26
CA PRO A 235 -14.30 -4.10 19.87
C PRO A 235 -14.85 -2.68 19.69
N ALA A 236 -14.59 -2.11 18.51
CA ALA A 236 -15.07 -0.80 18.09
C ALA A 236 -15.73 -0.90 16.72
N VAL A 237 -16.73 -0.05 16.48
CA VAL A 237 -17.35 0.08 15.16
C VAL A 237 -16.43 0.93 14.28
N VAL A 238 -16.07 0.40 13.13
CA VAL A 238 -15.30 1.13 12.11
C VAL A 238 -16.27 1.79 11.13
N ASP A 239 -16.11 3.09 10.92
CA ASP A 239 -16.92 3.86 9.99
C ASP A 239 -16.43 3.66 8.55
N ILE A 240 -16.86 2.56 7.93
CA ILE A 240 -16.50 2.16 6.56
C ILE A 240 -17.72 1.64 5.83
N ASP A 241 -17.92 2.09 4.60
CA ASP A 241 -18.91 1.55 3.67
C ASP A 241 -18.37 0.27 2.99
N PRO A 242 -18.98 -0.91 3.21
CA PRO A 242 -18.58 -2.16 2.57
C PRO A 242 -18.52 -2.09 1.04
N ALA A 243 -19.37 -1.27 0.39
CA ALA A 243 -19.37 -1.11 -1.06
C ALA A 243 -18.05 -0.51 -1.60
N SER A 244 -17.26 0.15 -0.74
CA SER A 244 -15.94 0.67 -1.10
C SER A 244 -14.95 -0.44 -1.52
N TYR A 245 -15.16 -1.68 -1.05
CA TYR A 245 -14.33 -2.85 -1.36
C TYR A 245 -14.82 -3.68 -2.56
N ASP A 246 -15.87 -3.25 -3.25
CA ASP A 246 -16.37 -3.91 -4.45
C ASP A 246 -16.04 -3.07 -5.70
N ALA A 247 -15.67 -3.72 -6.81
CA ALA A 247 -15.40 -3.02 -8.07
C ALA A 247 -16.68 -2.41 -8.69
N GLY A 248 -17.87 -2.85 -8.25
CA GLY A 248 -19.14 -2.37 -8.77
C GLY A 248 -19.28 -2.67 -10.27
N ASP A 249 -19.75 -1.68 -11.03
CA ASP A 249 -19.91 -1.76 -12.48
C ASP A 249 -18.60 -1.51 -13.26
N HIS A 250 -17.46 -1.34 -12.58
CA HIS A 250 -16.17 -1.10 -13.21
C HIS A 250 -15.46 -2.41 -13.58
N GLU A 251 -14.76 -2.40 -14.72
CA GLU A 251 -13.99 -3.55 -15.23
C GLU A 251 -12.81 -3.95 -14.32
N SER A 252 -12.31 -3.03 -13.49
CA SER A 252 -11.19 -3.22 -12.57
C SER A 252 -11.26 -2.24 -11.39
N PHE A 253 -10.61 -2.59 -10.27
CA PHE A 253 -10.43 -1.68 -9.14
C PHE A 253 -9.61 -0.45 -9.53
N MET A 254 -8.54 -0.61 -10.32
CA MET A 254 -7.70 0.53 -10.72
C MET A 254 -8.51 1.58 -11.49
N ARG A 255 -9.38 1.15 -12.41
CA ARG A 255 -10.26 2.08 -13.14
C ARG A 255 -11.25 2.79 -12.21
N LYS A 256 -11.91 2.03 -11.32
CA LYS A 256 -12.79 2.61 -10.29
C LYS A 256 -12.04 3.68 -9.49
N GLU A 257 -10.86 3.35 -8.99
CA GLU A 257 -10.07 4.23 -8.12
C GLU A 257 -9.54 5.47 -8.84
N ILE A 258 -9.18 5.37 -10.13
CA ILE A 258 -8.86 6.54 -10.97
C ILE A 258 -10.07 7.47 -11.08
N LEU A 259 -11.27 6.91 -11.30
CA LEU A 259 -12.51 7.67 -11.46
C LEU A 259 -13.02 8.27 -10.14
N GLU A 260 -12.65 7.68 -8.99
CA GLU A 260 -12.99 8.18 -7.66
C GLU A 260 -12.11 9.36 -7.20
N GLN A 261 -11.06 9.72 -7.94
CA GLN A 261 -10.12 10.78 -7.56
C GLN A 261 -10.76 12.14 -7.24
N PRO A 262 -11.78 12.64 -7.98
CA PRO A 262 -12.48 13.87 -7.62
C PRO A 262 -13.09 13.81 -6.22
N ALA A 263 -13.89 12.78 -5.95
CA ALA A 263 -14.55 12.60 -4.66
C ALA A 263 -13.53 12.34 -3.53
N ALA A 264 -12.44 11.63 -3.82
CA ALA A 264 -11.34 11.44 -2.86
C ALA A 264 -10.61 12.74 -2.54
N ALA A 265 -10.41 13.61 -3.54
CA ALA A 265 -9.81 14.93 -3.38
C ALA A 265 -10.71 15.85 -2.53
N GLU A 266 -12.02 15.86 -2.77
CA GLU A 266 -12.96 16.60 -1.92
C GLU A 266 -12.90 16.15 -0.45
N ARG A 267 -12.88 14.83 -0.21
CA ARG A 267 -12.81 14.27 1.14
C ARG A 267 -11.56 14.68 1.90
N VAL A 268 -10.40 14.71 1.23
CA VAL A 268 -9.13 15.06 1.91
C VAL A 268 -9.03 16.56 2.22
N LEU A 269 -9.67 17.43 1.42
CA LEU A 269 -9.67 18.88 1.61
C LEU A 269 -10.71 19.36 2.62
N ARG A 270 -11.85 18.65 2.74
CA ARG A 270 -12.98 19.04 3.58
C ARG A 270 -12.57 19.32 5.02
N GLY A 271 -12.84 20.53 5.49
CA GLY A 271 -12.57 20.96 6.87
C GLY A 271 -11.09 21.18 7.19
N ARG A 272 -10.20 21.18 6.18
CA ARG A 272 -8.75 21.34 6.35
C ARG A 272 -8.17 22.57 5.68
N LEU A 273 -9.02 23.45 5.18
CA LEU A 273 -8.64 24.76 4.65
C LEU A 273 -9.23 25.84 5.56
N ASP A 274 -8.39 26.79 5.98
CA ASP A 274 -8.78 27.93 6.78
C ASP A 274 -8.74 29.19 5.92
N GLU A 275 -9.90 29.61 5.42
CA GLU A 275 -10.06 30.81 4.59
C GLU A 275 -9.71 32.11 5.34
N ARG A 276 -9.95 32.14 6.66
CA ARG A 276 -9.76 33.35 7.48
C ARG A 276 -8.28 33.70 7.56
N PHE A 277 -7.44 32.71 7.82
CA PHE A 277 -5.99 32.88 7.90
C PHE A 277 -5.25 32.51 6.61
N ALA A 278 -5.99 32.09 5.59
CA ALA A 278 -5.50 31.68 4.29
C ALA A 278 -4.43 30.58 4.40
N THR A 279 -4.70 29.53 5.18
CA THR A 279 -3.75 28.46 5.51
C THR A 279 -4.40 27.08 5.56
N GLY A 280 -3.61 26.02 5.72
CA GLY A 280 -4.10 24.67 5.99
C GLY A 280 -4.43 24.49 7.48
N HIS A 281 -5.43 23.65 7.78
CA HIS A 281 -5.82 23.24 9.12
C HIS A 281 -5.57 21.73 9.31
N LEU A 282 -4.34 21.39 9.70
CA LEU A 282 -3.92 20.02 9.96
C LEU A 282 -3.84 19.77 11.48
N GLY A 283 -4.99 19.53 12.12
CA GLY A 283 -5.08 19.37 13.58
C GLY A 283 -4.30 18.17 14.16
N GLY A 284 -3.96 17.18 13.33
CA GLY A 284 -3.22 15.99 13.74
C GLY A 284 -1.70 16.16 13.79
N LEU A 285 -1.15 17.33 13.44
CA LEU A 285 0.30 17.54 13.45
C LEU A 285 0.90 17.53 14.86
N ASN A 286 0.10 17.78 15.90
CA ASN A 286 0.52 17.91 17.30
C ASN A 286 1.65 18.93 17.51
N LEU A 287 1.67 19.98 16.68
CA LEU A 287 2.61 21.10 16.76
C LEU A 287 1.85 22.43 16.83
N ASP A 288 2.28 23.31 17.72
CA ASP A 288 1.79 24.68 17.77
C ASP A 288 2.45 25.58 16.70
N ALA A 289 1.98 26.82 16.57
CA ALA A 289 2.52 27.77 15.58
C ALA A 289 4.00 28.12 15.79
N ARG A 290 4.49 28.12 17.04
CA ARG A 290 5.89 28.40 17.37
C ARG A 290 6.77 27.22 16.99
N GLU A 291 6.34 26.00 17.28
CA GLU A 291 7.02 24.76 16.91
C GLU A 291 7.05 24.59 15.38
N LEU A 292 5.93 24.82 14.69
CA LEU A 292 5.89 24.81 13.23
C LEU A 292 6.87 25.80 12.58
N ARG A 293 7.04 26.98 13.19
CA ARG A 293 8.00 27.99 12.73
C ARG A 293 9.45 27.63 13.07
N ALA A 294 9.68 26.83 14.11
CA ALA A 294 11.02 26.40 14.51
C ALA A 294 11.63 25.38 13.53
N ILE A 295 10.81 24.64 12.79
CA ILE A 295 11.26 23.70 11.75
C ILE A 295 12.18 24.41 10.75
N ARG A 296 13.37 23.87 10.53
CA ARG A 296 14.38 24.38 9.60
C ARG A 296 14.53 23.55 8.33
N ARG A 297 14.04 22.31 8.35
CA ARG A 297 14.11 21.38 7.22
C ARG A 297 12.93 20.42 7.23
N VAL A 298 12.53 19.95 6.06
CA VAL A 298 11.60 18.83 5.91
C VAL A 298 12.29 17.67 5.21
N LYS A 299 12.20 16.45 5.75
CA LYS A 299 12.69 15.24 5.10
C LYS A 299 11.55 14.27 4.92
N ILE A 300 11.24 13.94 3.67
CA ILE A 300 10.13 13.05 3.30
C ILE A 300 10.67 11.66 3.02
N LEU A 301 10.04 10.63 3.59
CA LEU A 301 10.45 9.24 3.49
C LEU A 301 9.28 8.38 3.03
N GLY A 302 9.50 7.60 1.97
CA GLY A 302 8.51 6.66 1.43
C GLY A 302 9.16 5.66 0.48
N CYS A 303 8.36 4.76 -0.08
CA CYS A 303 8.81 3.78 -1.07
C CYS A 303 7.95 3.86 -2.33
N GLY A 304 8.56 3.63 -3.50
CA GLY A 304 7.86 3.65 -4.81
C GLY A 304 7.12 4.97 -5.06
N SER A 305 5.84 4.89 -5.45
CA SER A 305 4.98 6.04 -5.69
C SER A 305 4.95 7.04 -4.52
N ALA A 306 5.00 6.57 -3.27
CA ALA A 306 5.03 7.45 -2.09
C ALA A 306 6.32 8.30 -2.00
N TYR A 307 7.45 7.76 -2.46
CA TYR A 307 8.70 8.52 -2.59
C TYR A 307 8.60 9.55 -3.72
N TYR A 308 8.05 9.18 -4.88
CA TYR A 308 7.97 10.09 -6.03
C TYR A 308 7.03 11.28 -5.77
N VAL A 309 5.86 11.06 -5.16
CA VAL A 309 5.01 12.17 -4.70
C VAL A 309 5.67 12.94 -3.56
N GLY A 310 6.50 12.30 -2.74
CA GLY A 310 7.34 12.98 -1.76
C GLY A 310 8.30 14.00 -2.39
N GLN A 311 8.87 13.72 -3.56
CA GLN A 311 9.71 14.71 -4.27
C GLN A 311 8.89 15.94 -4.72
N MET A 312 7.63 15.73 -5.09
CA MET A 312 6.70 16.83 -5.39
C MET A 312 6.41 17.64 -4.11
N GLY A 313 6.15 16.95 -2.99
CA GLY A 313 5.94 17.57 -1.69
C GLY A 313 7.13 18.38 -1.19
N ALA A 314 8.36 17.87 -1.36
CA ALA A 314 9.58 18.59 -1.04
C ALA A 314 9.67 19.90 -1.85
N THR A 315 9.42 19.83 -3.16
CA THR A 315 9.39 21.01 -4.03
C THR A 315 8.36 22.04 -3.55
N LEU A 316 7.15 21.60 -3.17
CA LEU A 316 6.13 22.50 -2.60
C LEU A 316 6.59 23.18 -1.32
N VAL A 317 7.25 22.45 -0.41
CA VAL A 317 7.79 23.02 0.83
C VAL A 317 8.86 24.07 0.53
N GLU A 318 9.77 23.80 -0.39
CA GLU A 318 10.80 24.78 -0.77
C GLU A 318 10.19 26.04 -1.40
N GLU A 319 9.18 25.88 -2.26
CA GLU A 319 8.51 26.99 -2.94
C GLU A 319 7.68 27.85 -1.97
N LEU A 320 6.87 27.22 -1.12
CA LEU A 320 5.90 27.92 -0.28
C LEU A 320 6.45 28.30 1.10
N ALA A 321 7.31 27.46 1.70
CA ALA A 321 7.83 27.67 3.04
C ALA A 321 9.28 28.14 3.09
N ARG A 322 10.00 28.13 1.95
CA ARG A 322 11.37 28.65 1.82
C ARG A 322 12.36 28.00 2.81
N ILE A 323 12.14 26.73 3.14
CA ILE A 323 13.06 25.91 3.93
C ILE A 323 13.54 24.72 3.09
N PRO A 324 14.79 24.25 3.30
CA PRO A 324 15.29 23.06 2.62
C PRO A 324 14.35 21.87 2.79
N ALA A 325 14.02 21.20 1.69
CA ALA A 325 13.24 19.98 1.75
C ALA A 325 13.72 18.97 0.71
N ASP A 326 13.69 17.70 1.08
CA ASP A 326 14.08 16.62 0.18
C ASP A 326 13.28 15.35 0.49
N ALA A 327 13.18 14.47 -0.50
CA ALA A 327 12.58 13.15 -0.35
C ALA A 327 13.60 12.06 -0.65
N GLU A 328 13.53 10.97 0.10
CA GLU A 328 14.44 9.84 -0.05
C GLU A 328 13.69 8.52 0.08
N ALA A 329 14.18 7.49 -0.60
CA ALA A 329 13.65 6.14 -0.41
C ALA A 329 13.91 5.69 1.04
N ALA A 330 12.85 5.29 1.75
CA ALA A 330 12.96 4.87 3.15
C ALA A 330 13.90 3.67 3.32
N SER A 331 13.95 2.79 2.32
CA SER A 331 14.86 1.64 2.26
C SER A 331 16.32 2.07 2.36
N GLU A 332 16.74 3.12 1.66
CA GLU A 332 18.14 3.59 1.70
C GLU A 332 18.45 4.37 2.98
N PHE A 333 17.50 5.19 3.44
CA PHE A 333 17.69 6.11 4.56
C PHE A 333 18.11 5.38 5.85
N ARG A 334 17.48 4.24 6.15
CA ARG A 334 17.74 3.48 7.39
C ARG A 334 19.10 2.79 7.39
N TYR A 335 19.61 2.33 6.25
CA TYR A 335 20.82 1.51 6.19
C TYR A 335 22.12 2.33 6.23
N ARG A 336 22.05 3.65 6.03
CA ARG A 336 23.23 4.52 6.02
C ARG A 336 23.54 5.21 7.36
N ASN A 337 22.99 4.72 8.47
CA ASN A 337 23.08 5.34 9.80
C ASN A 337 22.72 6.85 9.74
N PRO A 338 21.43 7.18 9.54
CA PRO A 338 21.02 8.55 9.24
C PRO A 338 21.33 9.49 10.40
N ILE A 339 21.74 10.71 10.05
CA ILE A 339 21.87 11.83 10.99
C ILE A 339 20.47 12.41 11.21
N ILE A 340 20.03 12.39 12.46
CA ILE A 340 18.72 12.90 12.85
C ILE A 340 18.89 14.28 13.47
N GLU A 341 18.27 15.29 12.85
CA GLU A 341 18.38 16.69 13.21
C GLU A 341 17.14 17.13 14.02
N PRO A 342 17.30 17.72 15.22
CA PRO A 342 16.17 18.07 16.09
C PRO A 342 15.19 19.11 15.52
N ASP A 343 15.64 19.95 14.58
CA ASP A 343 14.85 21.00 13.92
C ASP A 343 14.32 20.57 12.55
N THR A 344 14.37 19.27 12.24
CA THR A 344 13.85 18.69 11.01
C THR A 344 12.51 18.01 11.25
N LEU A 345 11.52 18.35 10.42
CA LEU A 345 10.26 17.61 10.35
C LEU A 345 10.44 16.42 9.42
N TYR A 346 10.35 15.20 9.97
CA TYR A 346 10.34 13.99 9.18
C TYR A 346 8.90 13.62 8.80
N VAL A 347 8.65 13.33 7.53
CA VAL A 347 7.32 12.96 7.02
C VAL A 347 7.38 11.56 6.43
N ALA A 348 6.79 10.59 7.13
CA ALA A 348 6.67 9.21 6.68
C ALA A 348 5.40 9.05 5.83
N VAL A 349 5.56 8.66 4.56
CA VAL A 349 4.47 8.54 3.59
C VAL A 349 4.20 7.08 3.30
N SER A 350 2.96 6.64 3.51
CA SER A 350 2.54 5.29 3.14
C SER A 350 1.03 5.20 3.00
N GLN A 351 0.55 4.72 1.85
CA GLN A 351 -0.88 4.45 1.67
C GLN A 351 -1.36 3.43 2.71
N SER A 352 -0.69 2.29 2.81
CA SER A 352 -1.07 1.22 3.73
C SER A 352 -0.79 1.56 5.19
N GLY A 353 0.21 2.42 5.45
CA GLY A 353 0.69 2.68 6.80
C GLY A 353 1.42 1.48 7.45
N GLU A 354 1.76 0.46 6.65
CA GLU A 354 2.38 -0.81 7.07
C GLU A 354 3.67 -1.12 6.28
N THR A 355 4.14 -0.20 5.42
CA THR A 355 5.36 -0.41 4.62
C THR A 355 6.58 -0.55 5.55
N ILE A 356 7.23 -1.71 5.54
CA ILE A 356 8.21 -2.09 6.57
C ILE A 356 9.42 -1.15 6.62
N ASP A 357 10.00 -0.80 5.47
CA ASP A 357 11.14 0.13 5.43
C ASP A 357 10.78 1.53 5.95
N THR A 358 9.58 2.02 5.61
CA THR A 358 9.09 3.31 6.12
C THR A 358 8.85 3.25 7.63
N LEU A 359 8.25 2.16 8.12
CA LEU A 359 8.02 1.96 9.55
C LEU A 359 9.34 1.92 10.33
N LEU A 360 10.31 1.15 9.85
CA LEU A 360 11.62 1.01 10.50
C LEU A 360 12.42 2.33 10.43
N ALA A 361 12.27 3.11 9.36
CA ALA A 361 12.80 4.48 9.31
C ALA A 361 12.17 5.39 10.38
N VAL A 362 10.85 5.33 10.59
CA VAL A 362 10.18 6.08 11.68
C VAL A 362 10.73 5.69 13.04
N GLN A 363 10.83 4.38 13.32
CA GLN A 363 11.35 3.89 14.59
C GLN A 363 12.79 4.36 14.84
N GLU A 364 13.65 4.37 13.82
CA GLU A 364 15.03 4.86 13.92
C GLU A 364 15.10 6.37 14.16
N ILE A 365 14.25 7.16 13.50
CA ILE A 365 14.14 8.62 13.72
C ILE A 365 13.78 8.90 15.18
N ARG A 366 12.74 8.21 15.69
CA ARG A 366 12.27 8.39 17.07
C ARG A 366 13.29 7.92 18.10
N ARG A 367 13.95 6.77 17.86
CA ARG A 367 15.05 6.27 18.70
C ARG A 367 16.15 7.30 18.86
N LYS A 368 16.42 8.10 17.83
CA LYS A 368 17.42 9.18 17.82
C LYS A 368 16.86 10.56 18.20
N GLY A 369 15.59 10.64 18.62
CA GLY A 369 14.96 11.85 19.14
C GLY A 369 14.45 12.83 18.08
N GLY A 370 14.23 12.40 16.84
CA GLY A 370 13.61 13.20 15.80
C GLY A 370 12.08 13.22 15.89
N TYR A 371 11.46 14.28 15.35
CA TYR A 371 10.01 14.43 15.27
C TYR A 371 9.48 13.91 13.93
N ALA A 372 8.65 12.88 13.97
CA ALA A 372 8.11 12.24 12.78
C ALA A 372 6.59 12.38 12.70
N ILE A 373 6.07 12.79 11.53
CA ILE A 373 4.64 12.73 11.23
C ILE A 373 4.34 11.69 10.15
N GLY A 374 3.15 11.09 10.19
CA GLY A 374 2.67 10.15 9.19
C GLY A 374 1.70 10.80 8.20
N LEU A 375 1.92 10.65 6.90
CA LEU A 375 0.96 10.93 5.84
C LEU A 375 0.41 9.59 5.32
N VAL A 376 -0.71 9.15 5.88
CA VAL A 376 -1.20 7.76 5.76
C VAL A 376 -2.68 7.65 5.45
N ASN A 377 -3.12 6.56 4.80
CA ASN A 377 -4.55 6.37 4.48
C ASN A 377 -5.30 5.52 5.51
N VAL A 378 -4.63 4.54 6.12
CA VAL A 378 -5.25 3.55 7.02
C VAL A 378 -5.17 4.03 8.47
N VAL A 379 -6.32 4.18 9.11
CA VAL A 379 -6.42 4.57 10.52
C VAL A 379 -5.90 3.44 11.41
N GLY A 380 -5.08 3.78 12.40
CA GLY A 380 -4.55 2.80 13.36
C GLY A 380 -3.47 1.86 12.80
N SER A 381 -2.93 2.15 11.61
CA SER A 381 -1.81 1.39 11.04
C SER A 381 -0.56 1.45 11.94
N ALA A 382 0.42 0.59 11.68
CA ALA A 382 1.69 0.61 12.42
C ALA A 382 2.37 1.98 12.38
N ILE A 383 2.55 2.57 11.19
CA ILE A 383 3.13 3.91 11.06
C ILE A 383 2.27 4.96 11.80
N ALA A 384 0.95 4.92 11.66
CA ALA A 384 0.05 5.89 12.31
C ALA A 384 0.15 5.87 13.85
N ARG A 385 0.46 4.70 14.45
CA ARG A 385 0.64 4.54 15.90
C ARG A 385 2.03 4.94 16.38
N GLU A 386 3.03 4.83 15.50
CA GLU A 386 4.43 5.09 15.84
C GLU A 386 4.83 6.55 15.63
N VAL A 387 4.14 7.33 14.80
CA VAL A 387 4.48 8.75 14.57
C VAL A 387 4.00 9.66 15.70
N ASP A 388 4.61 10.84 15.83
CA ASP A 388 4.28 11.85 16.85
C ASP A 388 3.05 12.69 16.45
N GLY A 389 2.67 12.67 15.17
CA GLY A 389 1.47 13.30 14.62
C GLY A 389 1.21 12.80 13.19
N GLY A 390 0.16 13.28 12.53
CA GLY A 390 -0.12 12.84 11.17
C GLY A 390 -1.24 13.54 10.42
N ILE A 391 -1.37 13.15 9.15
CA ILE A 391 -2.34 13.62 8.18
C ILE A 391 -2.97 12.37 7.55
N TYR A 392 -4.28 12.18 7.74
CA TYR A 392 -5.00 11.08 7.10
C TYR A 392 -5.44 11.45 5.69
N LEU A 393 -5.17 10.58 4.72
CA LEU A 393 -5.45 10.84 3.30
C LEU A 393 -6.93 10.81 2.94
N HIS A 394 -7.78 10.11 3.70
CA HIS A 394 -9.22 9.95 3.40
C HIS A 394 -9.53 9.56 1.94
N ALA A 395 -8.62 8.83 1.29
CA ALA A 395 -8.84 8.34 -0.07
C ALA A 395 -9.92 7.22 -0.11
N GLY A 396 -10.23 6.64 1.05
CA GLY A 396 -10.99 5.40 1.16
C GLY A 396 -10.09 4.18 0.86
N PRO A 397 -10.62 2.95 0.95
CA PRO A 397 -9.87 1.75 0.59
C PRO A 397 -9.31 1.82 -0.83
N GLU A 398 -8.05 1.44 -1.01
CA GLU A 398 -7.40 1.32 -2.33
C GLU A 398 -6.93 -0.14 -2.47
N VAL A 399 -7.59 -0.88 -3.35
CA VAL A 399 -7.46 -2.32 -3.55
C VAL A 399 -6.49 -2.63 -4.69
N ALA A 400 -6.50 -1.85 -5.78
CA ALA A 400 -5.59 -2.08 -6.90
C ALA A 400 -4.13 -1.92 -6.45
N VAL A 401 -3.25 -2.84 -6.87
CA VAL A 401 -1.84 -2.84 -6.44
C VAL A 401 -1.16 -1.50 -6.77
N ALA A 402 -1.33 -1.02 -8.01
CA ALA A 402 -0.82 0.28 -8.41
C ALA A 402 -1.62 1.43 -7.76
N SER A 403 -0.95 2.28 -6.97
CA SER A 403 -1.61 3.41 -6.31
C SER A 403 -2.07 4.49 -7.29
N THR A 404 -3.25 5.08 -7.05
CA THR A 404 -3.89 6.09 -7.91
C THR A 404 -4.46 7.23 -7.06
N LYS A 405 -5.66 7.08 -6.50
CA LYS A 405 -6.30 8.09 -5.64
C LYS A 405 -5.53 8.39 -4.37
N ALA A 406 -4.83 7.41 -3.80
CA ALA A 406 -4.01 7.67 -2.63
C ALA A 406 -2.80 8.56 -2.99
N LEU A 407 -2.19 8.39 -4.17
CA LEU A 407 -1.12 9.27 -4.66
C LEU A 407 -1.62 10.72 -4.81
N THR A 408 -2.77 10.94 -5.43
CA THR A 408 -3.38 12.26 -5.59
C THR A 408 -3.66 12.90 -4.23
N ASN A 409 -4.19 12.14 -3.28
CA ASN A 409 -4.41 12.64 -1.92
C ASN A 409 -3.12 12.87 -1.14
N MET A 410 -2.05 12.09 -1.38
CA MET A 410 -0.72 12.38 -0.80
C MET A 410 -0.22 13.75 -1.26
N PHE A 411 -0.36 14.04 -2.55
CA PHE A 411 -0.01 15.37 -3.07
C PHE A 411 -0.83 16.46 -2.38
N LEU A 412 -2.16 16.32 -2.30
CA LEU A 412 -3.02 17.29 -1.62
C LEU A 412 -2.65 17.46 -0.15
N GLY A 413 -2.27 16.36 0.54
CA GLY A 413 -1.72 16.39 1.89
C GLY A 413 -0.45 17.23 1.99
N PHE A 414 0.48 17.08 1.05
CA PHE A 414 1.67 17.92 0.97
C PHE A 414 1.37 19.37 0.62
N ALA A 415 0.42 19.64 -0.26
CA ALA A 415 0.03 21.00 -0.60
C ALA A 415 -0.52 21.73 0.63
N MET A 416 -1.37 21.07 1.43
CA MET A 416 -1.86 21.62 2.70
C MET A 416 -0.74 21.81 3.73
N LEU A 417 0.19 20.84 3.85
CA LEU A 417 1.33 20.95 4.76
C LEU A 417 2.25 22.11 4.38
N ALA A 418 2.62 22.22 3.10
CA ALA A 418 3.45 23.29 2.57
C ALA A 418 2.77 24.67 2.71
N LEU A 419 1.46 24.74 2.47
CA LEU A 419 0.65 25.95 2.71
C LEU A 419 0.68 26.34 4.20
N GLN A 420 0.51 25.40 5.12
CA GLN A 420 0.56 25.67 6.56
C GLN A 420 1.96 26.13 7.01
N LEU A 421 3.02 25.46 6.55
CA LEU A 421 4.41 25.84 6.81
C LEU A 421 4.78 27.20 6.21
N GLY A 422 4.26 27.52 5.02
CA GLY A 422 4.50 28.81 4.36
C GLY A 422 3.83 29.97 5.07
N ARG A 423 2.59 29.79 5.55
CA ARG A 423 1.80 30.85 6.19
C ARG A 423 2.28 31.22 7.60
N VAL A 424 2.97 30.33 8.29
CA VAL A 424 3.70 30.67 9.54
C VAL A 424 5.06 31.34 9.28
N ARG A 425 5.42 31.52 8.00
CA ARG A 425 6.67 32.15 7.52
C ARG A 425 6.35 33.33 6.59
N ASP A 426 6.75 33.24 5.31
CA ASP A 426 6.80 34.37 4.38
C ASP A 426 5.68 34.37 3.33
N LEU A 427 4.91 33.27 3.21
CA LEU A 427 3.83 33.18 2.22
C LEU A 427 2.75 34.19 2.58
N SER A 428 2.31 35.03 1.64
CA SER A 428 1.35 36.10 1.90
C SER A 428 -0.09 35.57 2.10
N ILE A 429 -0.98 36.39 2.69
CA ILE A 429 -2.43 36.06 2.75
C ILE A 429 -3.01 35.94 1.34
N ALA A 430 -2.56 36.80 0.40
CA ALA A 430 -3.06 36.80 -0.97
C ALA A 430 -2.70 35.50 -1.70
N ASP A 431 -1.45 35.05 -1.58
CA ASP A 431 -1.00 33.77 -2.14
C ASP A 431 -1.69 32.59 -1.45
N GLY A 432 -1.87 32.66 -0.13
CA GLY A 432 -2.62 31.64 0.61
C GLY A 432 -4.06 31.49 0.10
N ARG A 433 -4.76 32.61 -0.15
CA ARG A 433 -6.14 32.60 -0.70
C ARG A 433 -6.17 32.06 -2.13
N ARG A 434 -5.20 32.45 -2.97
CA ARG A 434 -5.03 31.94 -4.33
C ARG A 434 -4.91 30.41 -4.32
N LEU A 435 -4.03 29.88 -3.47
CA LEU A 435 -3.81 28.43 -3.35
C LEU A 435 -5.02 27.69 -2.77
N ILE A 436 -5.72 28.26 -1.78
CA ILE A 436 -6.96 27.67 -1.25
C ILE A 436 -8.01 27.54 -2.34
N ALA A 437 -8.30 28.63 -3.07
CA ALA A 437 -9.27 28.62 -4.16
C ALA A 437 -8.90 27.57 -5.22
N ALA A 438 -7.61 27.48 -5.57
CA ALA A 438 -7.14 26.48 -6.52
C ALA A 438 -7.26 25.05 -6.00
N LEU A 439 -7.01 24.79 -4.71
CA LEU A 439 -7.22 23.50 -4.07
C LEU A 439 -8.70 23.11 -4.10
N GLU A 440 -9.61 24.04 -3.85
CA GLU A 440 -11.06 23.82 -3.89
C GLU A 440 -11.58 23.53 -5.31
N GLU A 441 -10.95 24.11 -6.33
CA GLU A 441 -11.29 23.85 -7.74
C GLU A 441 -10.69 22.56 -8.31
N LEU A 442 -9.67 21.98 -7.66
CA LEU A 442 -8.97 20.80 -8.17
C LEU A 442 -9.88 19.60 -8.43
N PRO A 443 -10.83 19.21 -7.56
CA PRO A 443 -11.73 18.09 -7.85
C PRO A 443 -12.45 18.21 -9.21
N GLY A 444 -13.02 19.37 -9.50
CA GLY A 444 -13.67 19.63 -10.80
C GLY A 444 -12.70 19.63 -11.98
N ARG A 445 -11.45 20.07 -11.78
CA ARG A 445 -10.40 19.98 -12.81
C ARG A 445 -9.95 18.54 -13.05
N ILE A 446 -9.95 17.70 -12.01
CA ILE A 446 -9.69 16.26 -12.15
C ILE A 446 -10.78 15.62 -13.00
N GLU A 447 -12.06 15.93 -12.76
CA GLU A 447 -13.18 15.44 -13.59
C GLU A 447 -13.00 15.81 -15.06
N GLN A 448 -12.58 17.04 -15.36
CA GLN A 448 -12.30 17.49 -16.72
C GLN A 448 -11.19 16.66 -17.39
N VAL A 449 -10.14 16.27 -16.65
CA VAL A 449 -9.10 15.39 -17.18
C VAL A 449 -9.65 14.00 -17.47
N LEU A 450 -10.41 13.43 -16.52
CA LEU A 450 -10.99 12.09 -16.65
C LEU A 450 -11.96 12.01 -17.84
N ALA A 451 -12.68 13.09 -18.15
CA ALA A 451 -13.56 13.18 -19.31
C ALA A 451 -12.81 13.05 -20.67
N THR A 452 -11.47 13.11 -20.68
CA THR A 452 -10.65 12.91 -21.89
C THR A 452 -10.21 11.46 -22.12
N GLU A 453 -10.64 10.51 -21.28
CA GLU A 453 -10.23 9.09 -21.30
C GLU A 453 -10.26 8.46 -22.70
N GLU A 454 -11.35 8.66 -23.46
CA GLU A 454 -11.53 8.07 -24.80
C GLU A 454 -10.41 8.49 -25.76
N ARG A 455 -9.95 9.74 -25.68
CA ARG A 455 -8.84 10.22 -26.51
C ARG A 455 -7.51 9.60 -26.09
N LEU A 456 -7.33 9.34 -24.80
CA LEU A 456 -6.10 8.78 -24.25
C LEU A 456 -5.94 7.30 -24.60
N GLU A 457 -7.03 6.56 -24.77
CA GLU A 457 -7.00 5.14 -25.14
C GLU A 457 -6.21 4.90 -26.44
N ALA A 458 -6.46 5.68 -27.49
CA ALA A 458 -5.76 5.54 -28.76
C ALA A 458 -4.25 5.83 -28.63
N VAL A 459 -3.86 6.76 -27.76
CA VAL A 459 -2.46 7.10 -27.48
C VAL A 459 -1.80 5.96 -26.70
N ALA A 460 -2.49 5.45 -25.68
CA ALA A 460 -2.05 4.33 -24.87
C ALA A 460 -1.78 3.08 -25.70
N HIS A 461 -2.66 2.77 -26.67
CA HIS A 461 -2.47 1.64 -27.58
C HIS A 461 -1.15 1.74 -28.36
N ARG A 462 -0.83 2.92 -28.91
CA ARG A 462 0.44 3.12 -29.62
C ARG A 462 1.65 3.01 -28.70
N LEU A 463 1.55 3.53 -27.48
CA LEU A 463 2.63 3.40 -26.48
C LEU A 463 2.82 1.94 -26.04
N ALA A 464 1.73 1.17 -25.95
CA ALA A 464 1.76 -0.23 -25.56
C ALA A 464 2.49 -1.13 -26.56
N ASP A 465 2.58 -0.74 -27.83
CA ASP A 465 3.29 -1.49 -28.86
C ASP A 465 4.82 -1.42 -28.71
N ALA A 466 5.34 -0.38 -28.05
CA ALA A 466 6.78 -0.21 -27.84
C ALA A 466 7.30 -1.07 -26.68
N GLU A 467 8.51 -1.63 -26.84
CA GLU A 467 9.17 -2.41 -25.80
C GLU A 467 9.80 -1.53 -24.71
N SER A 468 10.39 -0.41 -25.12
CA SER A 468 11.04 0.57 -24.25
C SER A 468 10.55 1.97 -24.57
N LEU A 469 10.41 2.81 -23.54
CA LEU A 469 9.89 4.16 -23.67
C LEU A 469 10.37 5.06 -22.55
N PHE A 470 10.56 6.33 -22.87
CA PHE A 470 11.02 7.33 -21.92
C PHE A 470 9.90 8.20 -21.43
N PHE A 471 9.96 8.57 -20.15
CA PHE A 471 9.20 9.66 -19.57
C PHE A 471 10.18 10.78 -19.22
N VAL A 472 9.90 12.00 -19.65
CA VAL A 472 10.81 13.12 -19.40
C VAL A 472 10.07 14.28 -18.77
N GLY A 473 10.70 14.92 -17.81
CA GLY A 473 10.18 16.12 -17.17
C GLY A 473 11.30 16.90 -16.52
N ARG A 474 11.05 18.16 -16.18
CA ARG A 474 12.01 19.03 -15.52
C ARG A 474 11.38 19.66 -14.28
N VAL A 475 12.14 19.77 -13.20
CA VAL A 475 11.72 20.37 -11.92
C VAL A 475 10.33 19.82 -11.54
N ARG A 476 9.25 20.60 -11.64
CA ARG A 476 7.87 20.18 -11.32
C ARG A 476 7.39 18.99 -12.15
N GLY A 477 7.83 18.88 -13.40
CA GLY A 477 7.46 17.78 -14.29
C GLY A 477 8.26 16.50 -14.07
N PHE A 478 9.42 16.54 -13.40
CA PHE A 478 10.27 15.34 -13.28
C PHE A 478 9.67 14.27 -12.36
N PRO A 479 9.22 14.58 -11.13
CA PRO A 479 8.53 13.58 -10.31
C PRO A 479 7.27 13.02 -10.99
N VAL A 480 6.56 13.83 -11.79
CA VAL A 480 5.40 13.39 -12.58
C VAL A 480 5.82 12.38 -13.64
N ALA A 481 6.93 12.63 -14.34
CA ALA A 481 7.51 11.69 -15.29
C ALA A 481 7.94 10.37 -14.62
N ARG A 482 8.53 10.44 -13.42
CA ARG A 482 8.91 9.24 -12.64
C ARG A 482 7.68 8.40 -12.27
N GLU A 483 6.62 9.03 -11.79
CA GLU A 483 5.39 8.34 -11.45
C GLU A 483 4.72 7.74 -12.68
N GLY A 484 4.65 8.48 -13.79
CA GLY A 484 4.13 7.97 -15.06
C GLY A 484 4.89 6.73 -15.55
N ALA A 485 6.22 6.78 -15.53
CA ALA A 485 7.06 5.63 -15.87
C ALA A 485 6.85 4.46 -14.91
N GLN A 486 6.65 4.73 -13.61
CA GLN A 486 6.38 3.70 -12.62
C GLN A 486 5.05 2.99 -12.90
N LYS A 487 3.95 3.75 -13.07
CA LYS A 487 2.64 3.17 -13.40
C LYS A 487 2.71 2.37 -14.69
N PHE A 488 3.29 2.94 -15.74
CA PHE A 488 3.40 2.25 -17.01
C PHE A 488 4.19 0.94 -16.87
N LYS A 489 5.32 0.96 -16.14
CA LYS A 489 6.13 -0.24 -15.88
C LYS A 489 5.37 -1.30 -15.09
N GLU A 490 4.70 -0.91 -14.01
CA GLU A 490 4.04 -1.83 -13.07
C GLU A 490 2.94 -2.67 -13.72
N ILE A 491 2.10 -2.07 -14.57
CA ILE A 491 0.90 -2.75 -15.09
C ILE A 491 0.97 -3.14 -16.56
N SER A 492 1.77 -2.44 -17.38
CA SER A 492 1.95 -2.80 -18.80
C SER A 492 3.16 -3.70 -19.04
N TYR A 493 4.07 -3.81 -18.07
CA TYR A 493 5.37 -4.50 -18.18
C TYR A 493 6.29 -4.01 -19.29
N ARG A 494 6.00 -2.84 -19.89
CA ARG A 494 6.93 -2.18 -20.81
C ARG A 494 8.07 -1.53 -20.03
N HIS A 495 9.24 -1.48 -20.66
CA HIS A 495 10.40 -0.85 -20.06
C HIS A 495 10.26 0.68 -20.12
N ALA A 496 9.60 1.23 -19.09
CA ALA A 496 9.39 2.65 -18.93
C ALA A 496 10.43 3.25 -17.97
N GLU A 497 11.24 4.18 -18.46
CA GLU A 497 12.29 4.84 -17.68
C GLU A 497 12.10 6.36 -17.67
N ALA A 498 12.33 7.00 -16.53
CA ALA A 498 12.14 8.44 -16.36
C ALA A 498 13.47 9.19 -16.27
N TYR A 499 13.61 10.27 -17.03
CA TYR A 499 14.77 11.14 -17.01
C TYR A 499 14.39 12.60 -16.77
N GLN A 500 15.29 13.32 -16.11
CA GLN A 500 15.25 14.78 -16.15
C GLN A 500 15.50 15.22 -17.58
N THR A 501 14.65 16.09 -18.13
CA THR A 501 14.73 16.49 -19.55
C THR A 501 16.11 17.06 -19.93
N SER A 502 16.80 17.75 -19.01
CA SER A 502 18.16 18.26 -19.23
C SER A 502 19.23 17.17 -19.35
N GLU A 503 19.03 16.03 -18.69
CA GLU A 503 20.04 14.97 -18.61
C GLU A 503 20.13 14.11 -19.86
N LEU A 504 19.16 14.22 -20.78
CA LEU A 504 19.16 13.44 -22.02
C LEU A 504 20.48 13.58 -22.79
N LYS A 505 21.04 14.80 -22.88
CA LYS A 505 22.31 15.06 -23.58
C LYS A 505 23.52 14.38 -22.94
N HIS A 506 23.41 13.98 -21.69
CA HIS A 506 24.49 13.37 -20.92
C HIS A 506 24.53 11.84 -21.05
N GLY A 507 23.79 11.27 -22.01
CA GLY A 507 23.84 9.85 -22.35
C GLY A 507 22.52 9.30 -22.92
N PRO A 508 21.38 9.46 -22.22
CA PRO A 508 20.12 8.79 -22.58
C PRO A 508 19.60 9.12 -24.00
N LEU A 509 19.93 10.30 -24.53
CA LEU A 509 19.55 10.71 -25.89
C LEU A 509 20.09 9.77 -26.98
N ALA A 510 21.14 8.99 -26.69
CA ALA A 510 21.68 7.98 -27.61
C ALA A 510 20.69 6.83 -27.89
N LEU A 511 19.70 6.62 -27.02
CA LEU A 511 18.68 5.57 -27.17
C LEU A 511 17.46 6.04 -27.98
N ILE A 512 17.29 7.35 -28.20
CA ILE A 512 16.16 7.89 -28.97
C ILE A 512 16.25 7.46 -30.43
N ASN A 513 15.18 6.81 -30.90
CA ASN A 513 14.98 6.40 -32.28
C ASN A 513 13.46 6.16 -32.53
N PRO A 514 13.02 5.85 -33.77
CA PRO A 514 11.61 5.66 -34.10
C PRO A 514 10.85 4.59 -33.28
N ALA A 515 11.54 3.62 -32.68
CA ALA A 515 10.94 2.56 -31.88
C ALA A 515 10.80 2.91 -30.38
N VAL A 516 11.41 4.02 -29.92
CA VAL A 516 11.42 4.43 -28.51
C VAL A 516 10.61 5.71 -28.34
N PRO A 517 9.30 5.63 -28.07
CA PRO A 517 8.49 6.80 -27.84
C PRO A 517 8.87 7.48 -26.52
N THR A 518 8.71 8.80 -26.50
CA THR A 518 8.95 9.63 -25.31
C THR A 518 7.67 10.36 -24.89
N VAL A 519 7.25 10.13 -23.65
CA VAL A 519 6.18 10.87 -22.97
C VAL A 519 6.80 12.05 -22.22
N ALA A 520 6.57 13.27 -22.69
CA ALA A 520 7.15 14.48 -22.13
C ALA A 520 6.13 15.27 -21.30
N ILE A 521 6.50 15.62 -20.08
CA ILE A 521 5.70 16.44 -19.16
C ILE A 521 6.18 17.88 -19.26
N VAL A 522 5.32 18.76 -19.80
CA VAL A 522 5.61 20.18 -20.03
C VAL A 522 4.56 21.04 -19.32
N PRO A 523 4.79 21.39 -18.04
CA PRO A 523 3.93 22.33 -17.31
C PRO A 523 3.93 23.72 -17.96
N ALA A 524 2.93 24.54 -17.64
CA ALA A 524 2.82 25.92 -18.11
C ALA A 524 3.62 26.88 -17.21
N ASP A 525 4.94 26.68 -17.14
CA ASP A 525 5.83 27.41 -16.24
C ASP A 525 6.98 28.13 -16.98
N GLU A 526 7.88 28.75 -16.22
CA GLU A 526 9.06 29.47 -16.73
C GLU A 526 10.04 28.59 -17.54
N LEU A 527 9.85 27.27 -17.58
CA LEU A 527 10.74 26.31 -18.24
C LEU A 527 10.17 25.75 -19.55
N VAL A 528 9.01 26.22 -20.01
CA VAL A 528 8.38 25.78 -21.29
C VAL A 528 9.38 25.80 -22.45
N GLU A 529 10.03 26.94 -22.71
CA GLU A 529 11.00 27.06 -23.82
C GLU A 529 12.15 26.05 -23.70
N ARG A 530 12.61 25.81 -22.48
CA ARG A 530 13.70 24.88 -22.20
C ARG A 530 13.27 23.42 -22.35
N ASN A 531 12.00 23.10 -22.10
CA ASN A 531 11.45 21.78 -22.37
C ASN A 531 11.28 21.59 -23.88
N VAL A 532 10.68 22.56 -24.57
CA VAL A 532 10.47 22.54 -26.03
C VAL A 532 11.78 22.39 -26.80
N GLY A 533 12.85 23.06 -26.38
CA GLY A 533 14.19 22.87 -26.98
C GLY A 533 14.67 21.42 -26.92
N ALA A 534 14.42 20.71 -25.83
CA ALA A 534 14.76 19.29 -25.71
C ALA A 534 13.82 18.39 -26.53
N LEU A 535 12.54 18.75 -26.67
CA LEU A 535 11.62 18.03 -27.55
C LEU A 535 12.06 18.09 -29.01
N HIS A 536 12.57 19.24 -29.47
CA HIS A 536 13.16 19.36 -30.81
C HIS A 536 14.36 18.43 -31.00
N GLU A 537 15.15 18.20 -29.95
CA GLU A 537 16.30 17.28 -30.02
C GLU A 537 15.88 15.82 -30.10
N ILE A 538 14.78 15.44 -29.45
CA ILE A 538 14.16 14.11 -29.57
C ILE A 538 13.59 13.95 -30.99
N ALA A 539 12.84 14.95 -31.46
CA ALA A 539 12.23 14.95 -32.79
C ALA A 539 13.30 14.89 -33.91
N ALA A 540 14.42 15.59 -33.74
CA ALA A 540 15.55 15.55 -34.69
C ALA A 540 16.18 14.15 -34.83
N ARG A 541 15.91 13.23 -33.90
CA ARG A 541 16.32 11.82 -33.93
C ARG A 541 15.17 10.88 -34.32
N ASN A 542 14.06 11.44 -34.78
CA ASN A 542 12.83 10.73 -35.16
C ASN A 542 12.19 9.95 -33.99
N GLY A 543 12.44 10.37 -32.74
CA GLY A 543 11.75 9.82 -31.58
C GLY A 543 10.27 10.23 -31.57
N PRO A 544 9.31 9.29 -31.48
CA PRO A 544 7.90 9.63 -31.35
C PRO A 544 7.65 10.38 -30.04
N LEU A 545 6.81 11.41 -30.07
CA LEU A 545 6.56 12.26 -28.91
C LEU A 545 5.10 12.25 -28.50
N VAL A 546 4.85 12.06 -27.20
CA VAL A 546 3.56 12.31 -26.55
C VAL A 546 3.79 13.40 -25.51
N VAL A 547 3.23 14.59 -25.72
CA VAL A 547 3.46 15.75 -24.85
C VAL A 547 2.23 15.99 -23.98
N VAL A 548 2.38 15.79 -22.67
CA VAL A 548 1.38 16.13 -21.65
C VAL A 548 1.64 17.55 -21.17
N THR A 549 0.70 18.44 -21.43
CA THR A 549 0.85 19.87 -21.17
C THR A 549 -0.50 20.53 -20.94
N HIS A 550 -0.50 21.83 -20.65
CA HIS A 550 -1.74 22.58 -20.47
C HIS A 550 -2.22 23.25 -21.76
N GLU A 551 -3.47 23.69 -21.74
CA GLU A 551 -4.04 24.54 -22.78
C GLU A 551 -3.19 25.81 -22.97
N GLY A 552 -3.03 26.28 -24.20
CA GLY A 552 -2.28 27.52 -24.49
C GLY A 552 -0.76 27.45 -24.34
N VAL A 553 -0.17 26.30 -23.96
CA VAL A 553 1.30 26.13 -24.03
C VAL A 553 1.73 26.04 -25.50
N ASP A 554 2.69 26.89 -25.89
CA ASP A 554 3.32 26.83 -27.21
C ASP A 554 4.42 25.78 -27.23
N LEU A 555 4.34 24.85 -28.18
CA LEU A 555 5.33 23.79 -28.38
C LEU A 555 6.35 24.16 -29.46
N GLY A 556 6.42 25.43 -29.88
CA GLY A 556 7.51 25.98 -30.67
C GLY A 556 7.66 25.36 -32.05
N GLY A 557 6.55 25.10 -32.74
CA GLY A 557 6.56 24.61 -34.12
C GLY A 557 7.09 23.18 -34.30
N LEU A 558 7.05 22.34 -33.26
CA LEU A 558 7.32 20.90 -33.41
C LEU A 558 6.49 20.32 -34.58
N PRO A 559 7.06 19.41 -35.39
CA PRO A 559 6.38 18.86 -36.55
C PRO A 559 5.08 18.17 -36.10
N ALA A 560 3.95 18.58 -36.67
CA ALA A 560 2.64 18.01 -36.35
C ALA A 560 2.59 16.49 -36.61
N ASN A 561 3.35 16.03 -37.61
CA ASN A 561 3.52 14.61 -37.90
C ASN A 561 4.52 14.00 -36.91
N GLY A 562 4.02 13.23 -35.94
CA GLY A 562 4.84 12.49 -34.96
C GLY A 562 4.80 13.03 -33.53
N VAL A 563 4.03 14.09 -33.27
CA VAL A 563 3.78 14.63 -31.92
C VAL A 563 2.30 14.52 -31.57
N GLU A 564 1.98 13.72 -30.56
CA GLU A 564 0.67 13.71 -29.94
C GLU A 564 0.64 14.67 -28.75
N ARG A 565 -0.37 15.54 -28.66
CA ARG A 565 -0.52 16.49 -27.55
C ARG A 565 -1.70 16.11 -26.66
N ILE A 566 -1.42 15.81 -25.40
CA ILE A 566 -2.42 15.64 -24.35
C ILE A 566 -2.56 16.97 -23.61
N VAL A 567 -3.77 17.55 -23.65
CA VAL A 567 -4.06 18.85 -23.06
C VAL A 567 -4.83 18.67 -21.76
N VAL A 568 -4.28 19.23 -20.69
CA VAL A 568 -4.81 19.19 -19.32
C VAL A 568 -5.26 20.60 -18.92
N PRO A 569 -6.37 20.78 -18.17
CA PRO A 569 -6.76 22.08 -17.63
C PRO A 569 -5.64 22.68 -16.77
N ARG A 570 -5.58 24.01 -16.73
CA ARG A 570 -4.59 24.72 -15.90
C ARG A 570 -5.08 24.84 -14.47
N SER A 571 -4.13 24.79 -13.53
CA SER A 571 -4.31 25.23 -12.16
C SER A 571 -3.34 26.35 -11.82
N GLU A 572 -3.10 26.54 -10.53
CA GLU A 572 -1.93 27.24 -10.07
C GLU A 572 -0.69 26.37 -10.33
N ARG A 573 0.41 27.00 -10.76
CA ARG A 573 1.64 26.30 -11.16
C ARG A 573 2.18 25.33 -10.10
N GLU A 574 1.96 25.64 -8.82
CA GLU A 574 2.38 24.81 -7.69
C GLU A 574 1.57 23.49 -7.64
N LEU A 575 0.33 23.50 -8.13
CA LEU A 575 -0.62 22.38 -8.09
C LEU A 575 -0.78 21.65 -9.43
N ASP A 576 -0.33 22.22 -10.54
CA ASP A 576 -0.36 21.61 -11.88
C ASP A 576 0.15 20.16 -11.96
N PRO A 577 1.23 19.77 -11.24
CA PRO A 577 1.70 18.39 -11.24
C PRO A 577 0.64 17.33 -10.87
N ILE A 578 -0.36 17.69 -10.04
CA ILE A 578 -1.50 16.80 -9.72
C ILE A 578 -2.25 16.44 -11.01
N LEU A 579 -2.66 17.46 -11.76
CA LEU A 579 -3.46 17.29 -12.98
C LEU A 579 -2.66 16.61 -14.09
N LEU A 580 -1.36 16.90 -14.20
CA LEU A 580 -0.47 16.30 -15.19
C LEU A 580 -0.21 14.80 -14.96
N THR A 581 -0.41 14.30 -13.74
CA THR A 581 -0.20 12.89 -13.38
C THR A 581 -1.35 11.99 -13.85
N ILE A 582 -2.58 12.50 -13.85
CA ILE A 582 -3.80 11.71 -14.07
C ILE A 582 -3.88 11.10 -15.48
N PRO A 583 -3.53 11.82 -16.57
CA PRO A 583 -3.47 11.21 -17.89
C PRO A 583 -2.48 10.05 -17.95
N LEU A 584 -1.40 10.09 -17.17
CA LEU A 584 -0.38 9.02 -17.17
C LEU A 584 -0.93 7.73 -16.53
N GLN A 585 -1.79 7.86 -15.52
CA GLN A 585 -2.51 6.72 -14.94
C GLN A 585 -3.43 6.07 -15.98
N LEU A 586 -4.18 6.89 -16.74
CA LEU A 586 -5.07 6.42 -17.81
C LEU A 586 -4.28 5.79 -18.98
N LEU A 587 -3.14 6.38 -19.36
CA LEU A 587 -2.27 5.80 -20.38
C LEU A 587 -1.73 4.43 -19.95
N ALA A 588 -1.29 4.29 -18.70
CA ALA A 588 -0.83 3.01 -18.18
C ALA A 588 -1.98 1.97 -18.13
N TYR A 589 -3.16 2.38 -17.66
CA TYR A 589 -4.36 1.54 -17.59
C TYR A 589 -4.73 0.96 -18.96
N HIS A 590 -4.90 1.83 -19.96
CA HIS A 590 -5.30 1.42 -21.31
C HIS A 590 -4.20 0.64 -22.03
N ALA A 591 -2.92 0.94 -21.76
CA ALA A 591 -1.81 0.14 -22.27
C ALA A 591 -1.82 -1.29 -21.71
N ALA A 592 -2.01 -1.45 -20.39
CA ALA A 592 -2.12 -2.76 -19.75
C ALA A 592 -3.35 -3.55 -20.26
N LYS A 593 -4.50 -2.88 -20.41
CA LYS A 593 -5.72 -3.45 -20.99
C LYS A 593 -5.47 -3.98 -22.41
N ARG A 594 -4.81 -3.18 -23.25
CA ARG A 594 -4.45 -3.55 -24.63
C ARG A 594 -3.58 -4.80 -24.70
N LEU A 595 -2.64 -4.93 -23.76
CA LEU A 595 -1.73 -6.06 -23.67
C LEU A 595 -2.36 -7.30 -23.01
N GLY A 596 -3.61 -7.21 -22.53
CA GLY A 596 -4.31 -8.31 -21.88
C GLY A 596 -3.71 -8.68 -20.52
N HIS A 597 -3.14 -7.72 -19.80
CA HIS A 597 -2.56 -7.95 -18.47
C HIS A 597 -3.59 -7.78 -17.36
N ASP A 598 -3.37 -8.47 -16.23
CA ASP A 598 -4.13 -8.27 -14.99
C ASP A 598 -3.71 -6.94 -14.35
N ILE A 599 -4.59 -5.94 -14.45
CA ILE A 599 -4.34 -4.55 -14.04
C ILE A 599 -4.36 -4.41 -12.51
N ASP A 600 -5.25 -5.13 -11.84
CA ASP A 600 -5.42 -5.03 -10.40
C ASP A 600 -4.35 -5.84 -9.65
N LYS A 601 -3.86 -6.93 -10.24
CA LYS A 601 -2.88 -7.85 -9.66
C LYS A 601 -1.69 -8.08 -10.62
N PRO A 602 -0.86 -7.06 -10.86
CA PRO A 602 0.31 -7.16 -11.71
C PRO A 602 1.29 -8.21 -11.17
N ARG A 603 1.90 -8.99 -12.07
CA ARG A 603 2.81 -10.09 -11.73
C ARG A 603 3.97 -9.61 -10.86
N ASN A 604 4.45 -10.47 -9.97
CA ASN A 604 5.59 -10.22 -9.08
C ASN A 604 5.44 -9.01 -8.14
N LEU A 605 4.25 -8.41 -8.01
CA LEU A 605 3.97 -7.33 -7.06
C LEU A 605 2.79 -7.65 -6.13
N ALA A 606 2.85 -7.12 -4.91
CA ALA A 606 1.71 -7.07 -3.97
C ALA A 606 1.42 -5.62 -3.58
N LYS A 607 0.22 -5.34 -3.06
CA LYS A 607 -0.25 -3.96 -2.79
C LYS A 607 0.62 -3.17 -1.80
N SER A 608 1.17 -3.83 -0.80
CA SER A 608 2.06 -3.24 0.21
C SER A 608 3.31 -4.12 0.32
N VAL A 609 4.35 -3.66 1.01
CA VAL A 609 5.55 -4.47 1.31
C VAL A 609 5.72 -4.42 2.83
N THR A 610 5.35 -5.52 3.48
CA THR A 610 5.19 -5.63 4.96
C THR A 610 6.23 -6.52 5.62
N VAL A 611 7.12 -7.11 4.81
CA VAL A 611 8.21 -7.99 5.24
C VAL A 611 9.44 -7.61 4.42
N GLU A 612 10.63 -7.79 4.99
CA GLU A 612 11.90 -7.58 4.28
C GLU A 612 12.14 -8.62 3.17
#